data_AF-A0A0F7ZRJ3-F1
#
_entry.id   AF-A0A0F7ZRJ3-F1
#
_cell.length_a   1.000
_cell.length_b   1.000
_cell.length_c   1.000
_cell.angle_alpha   90.00
_cell.angle_beta   90.00
_cell.angle_gamma   90.00
#
_symmetry.space_group_name_H-M   'P 1'
#
loop_
_entity.id
_entity.type
_entity.pdbx_description
1 polymer ?
#
loop_
_entity_poly.entity_id
_entity_poly.type
_entity_poly.pdbx_seq_one_letter_code
_entity_poly.pdbx_strand_id
1 'polypeptide(L)'
;MTCAVCVNTITEKVQKHPWISKIAVNLVSNSATVDFTDPERGPDIVKAIEDLGYDAVLDRVINLNEQRQSADEREVEIKVDGVFCQRCPPRICQTLKNLGPWRIEILQEPTVNHPRLKLRYVPAAPRFTIRHVLRAIEATDTCLKASIYHPPTLEERSRAIRAKHQRELLYQEILTIIIAIPTFILDIVYMSLVPDGDAVKEYLMEPWISGLSRLVIILSALSGPVYFFAADVFHIRAFKELRTLWWSITRMPLLERFYKFGSMNMLTSLGTSIAYISSVGQMIAAAVNHEKHVPERRFYFDSVVFLTLFLLAGRLKALHTATEIDRLEHGDLIRVPIGASPAADGVITAGETNFDESSLTGESRPIKKGPGNEVYAGTINKADAITVRVTGTCGKSMLDQIVEAVREGQTKRAPMEQIADLMTAYLSRSLPSLPS
;
A
#
# COMPACT_ATOMS: atom_id res chain seq x y z
N MET A 1 -14.54 18.06 20.75
CA MET A 1 -15.64 18.66 19.95
C MET A 1 -16.35 17.55 19.16
N THR A 2 -17.66 17.66 18.87
CA THR A 2 -18.45 16.54 18.31
C THR A 2 -19.30 16.88 17.08
N CYS A 3 -19.38 18.15 16.67
CA CYS A 3 -20.36 18.59 15.67
C CYS A 3 -19.92 19.84 14.90
N ALA A 4 -20.42 20.04 13.67
CA ALA A 4 -20.15 21.26 12.88
C ALA A 4 -20.69 22.54 13.57
N VAL A 5 -21.79 22.43 14.31
CA VAL A 5 -22.31 23.55 15.13
C VAL A 5 -21.31 23.96 16.21
N CYS A 6 -20.62 22.98 16.79
CA CYS A 6 -19.60 23.16 17.84
C CYS A 6 -18.39 23.92 17.27
N VAL A 7 -17.95 23.55 16.06
CA VAL A 7 -16.87 24.22 15.32
C VAL A 7 -17.22 25.69 15.05
N ASN A 8 -18.43 25.95 14.54
CA ASN A 8 -18.87 27.30 14.24
C ASN A 8 -18.99 28.16 15.50
N THR A 9 -19.48 27.58 16.60
CA THR A 9 -19.61 28.28 17.88
C THR A 9 -18.25 28.72 18.43
N ILE A 10 -17.25 27.83 18.39
CA ILE A 10 -15.88 28.16 18.82
C ILE A 10 -15.26 29.22 17.90
N THR A 11 -15.39 29.04 16.58
CA THR A 11 -14.87 29.98 15.57
C THR A 11 -15.45 31.38 15.77
N GLU A 12 -16.77 31.53 15.87
CA GLU A 12 -17.43 32.82 16.05
C GLU A 12 -17.12 33.50 17.38
N LYS A 13 -16.99 32.73 18.46
CA LYS A 13 -16.75 33.29 19.81
C LYS A 13 -15.32 33.73 19.98
N VAL A 14 -14.37 32.90 19.58
CA VAL A 14 -12.94 33.21 19.70
C VAL A 14 -12.56 34.35 18.73
N GLN A 15 -13.12 34.39 17.51
CA GLN A 15 -12.84 35.46 16.54
C GLN A 15 -13.33 36.86 16.96
N LYS A 16 -14.18 36.98 17.99
CA LYS A 16 -14.62 38.29 18.51
C LYS A 16 -13.52 39.03 19.27
N HIS A 17 -12.44 38.36 19.66
CA HIS A 17 -11.35 39.03 20.37
C HIS A 17 -10.49 39.87 19.40
N PRO A 18 -10.19 41.13 19.73
CA PRO A 18 -9.55 42.08 18.81
C PRO A 18 -8.07 41.75 18.51
N TRP A 19 -7.46 40.89 19.31
CA TRP A 19 -6.07 40.41 19.17
C TRP A 19 -5.99 39.07 18.42
N ILE A 20 -7.12 38.54 17.94
CA ILE A 20 -7.20 37.33 17.11
C ILE A 20 -7.43 37.76 15.66
N SER A 21 -6.47 37.42 14.80
CA SER A 21 -6.52 37.76 13.37
C SER A 21 -7.33 36.73 12.58
N LYS A 22 -7.13 35.45 12.90
CA LYS A 22 -7.79 34.33 12.21
C LYS A 22 -7.88 33.14 13.14
N ILE A 23 -8.94 32.36 13.01
CA ILE A 23 -9.07 31.06 13.67
C ILE A 23 -9.57 30.03 12.66
N ALA A 24 -8.99 28.84 12.70
CA ALA A 24 -9.41 27.67 11.96
C ALA A 24 -9.55 26.51 12.93
N VAL A 25 -10.77 26.00 13.08
CA VAL A 25 -11.06 24.86 13.95
C VAL A 25 -11.26 23.62 13.07
N ASN A 26 -10.47 22.58 13.33
CA ASN A 26 -10.55 21.31 12.62
C ASN A 26 -11.23 20.25 13.50
N LEU A 27 -12.43 19.83 13.08
CA LEU A 27 -13.23 18.83 13.78
C LEU A 27 -12.56 17.45 13.78
N VAL A 28 -11.91 17.07 12.67
CA VAL A 28 -11.35 15.72 12.48
C VAL A 28 -10.13 15.51 13.37
N SER A 29 -9.26 16.51 13.50
CA SER A 29 -8.08 16.46 14.37
C SER A 29 -8.34 16.94 15.80
N ASN A 30 -9.58 17.36 16.12
CA ASN A 30 -9.95 17.98 17.40
C ASN A 30 -8.99 19.12 17.82
N SER A 31 -8.53 19.91 16.85
CA SER A 31 -7.54 20.97 17.08
C SER A 31 -8.00 22.31 16.51
N ALA A 32 -7.54 23.39 17.11
CA ALA A 32 -7.79 24.75 16.64
C ALA A 32 -6.46 25.46 16.38
N THR A 33 -6.31 26.06 15.20
CA THR A 33 -5.18 26.93 14.86
C THR A 33 -5.66 28.36 14.93
N VAL A 34 -4.99 29.17 15.74
CA VAL A 34 -5.35 30.57 15.97
C VAL A 34 -4.15 31.44 15.64
N ASP A 35 -4.36 32.41 14.77
CA ASP A 35 -3.40 33.47 14.47
C ASP A 35 -3.72 34.66 15.38
N PHE A 36 -2.80 35.01 16.27
CA PHE A 36 -2.97 36.08 17.24
C PHE A 36 -1.70 36.94 17.34
N THR A 37 -1.87 38.20 17.73
CA THR A 37 -0.80 39.21 17.65
C THR A 37 0.11 39.25 18.88
N ASP A 38 -0.37 38.79 20.03
CA ASP A 38 0.30 38.92 21.31
C ASP A 38 0.70 37.55 21.89
N PRO A 39 1.99 37.18 21.88
CA PRO A 39 2.45 35.82 22.23
C PRO A 39 2.15 35.41 23.68
N GLU A 40 1.95 36.36 24.60
CA GLU A 40 1.65 36.06 26.01
C GLU A 40 0.19 35.67 26.25
N ARG A 41 -0.70 35.87 25.26
CA ARG A 41 -2.15 35.61 25.37
C ARG A 41 -2.59 34.21 24.95
N GLY A 42 -1.64 33.30 24.68
CA GLY A 42 -1.94 31.88 24.42
C GLY A 42 -2.87 31.24 25.46
N PRO A 43 -2.67 31.46 26.78
CA PRO A 43 -3.55 30.95 27.83
C PRO A 43 -4.97 31.52 27.80
N ASP A 44 -5.15 32.76 27.35
CA ASP A 44 -6.47 33.41 27.28
C ASP A 44 -7.37 32.76 26.22
N ILE A 45 -6.76 32.23 25.14
CA ILE A 45 -7.47 31.47 24.10
C ILE A 45 -7.98 30.15 24.65
N VAL A 46 -7.14 29.44 25.41
CA VAL A 46 -7.52 28.18 26.07
C VAL A 46 -8.70 28.42 26.99
N LYS A 47 -8.61 29.45 27.84
CA LYS A 47 -9.68 29.84 28.76
C LYS A 47 -10.99 30.19 28.04
N ALA A 48 -10.92 30.92 26.93
CA ALA A 48 -12.10 31.25 26.13
C ALA A 48 -12.80 30.02 25.53
N ILE A 49 -12.04 28.95 25.26
CA ILE A 49 -12.58 27.68 24.75
C ILE A 49 -13.15 26.84 25.91
N GLU A 50 -12.49 26.84 27.07
CA GLU A 50 -12.98 26.21 28.30
C GLU A 50 -14.29 26.84 28.79
N ASP A 51 -14.42 28.17 28.71
CA ASP A 51 -15.64 28.92 29.05
C ASP A 51 -16.85 28.54 28.16
N LEU A 52 -16.59 27.97 26.98
CA LEU A 52 -17.62 27.42 26.08
C LEU A 52 -17.97 25.97 26.39
N GLY A 53 -17.32 25.36 27.40
CA GLY A 53 -17.54 23.98 27.84
C GLY A 53 -16.70 22.95 27.08
N TYR A 54 -15.54 23.36 26.52
CA TYR A 54 -14.64 22.46 25.79
C TYR A 54 -13.26 22.42 26.44
N ASP A 55 -12.72 21.21 26.68
CA ASP A 55 -11.34 21.05 27.15
C ASP A 55 -10.34 21.40 26.03
N ALA A 56 -9.40 22.31 26.32
CA ALA A 56 -8.37 22.74 25.38
C ALA A 56 -6.99 22.77 26.04
N VAL A 57 -5.95 22.45 25.27
CA VAL A 57 -4.55 22.54 25.70
C VAL A 57 -3.76 23.26 24.61
N LEU A 58 -2.89 24.18 25.01
CA LEU A 58 -1.98 24.86 24.10
C LEU A 58 -0.87 23.89 23.66
N ASP A 59 -0.90 23.47 22.40
CA ASP A 59 0.11 22.55 21.83
C ASP A 59 1.42 23.29 21.51
N ARG A 60 1.37 24.26 20.60
CA ARG A 60 2.55 25.01 20.15
C ARG A 60 2.20 26.41 19.68
N VAL A 61 3.03 27.39 20.04
CA VAL A 61 3.00 28.76 19.49
C VAL A 61 4.13 28.89 18.48
N ILE A 62 3.81 29.33 17.26
CA ILE A 62 4.76 29.49 16.15
C ILE A 62 4.75 30.95 15.71
N ASN A 63 5.93 31.53 15.51
CA ASN A 63 6.04 32.89 15.01
C ASN A 63 5.89 32.92 13.48
N LEU A 64 4.78 33.47 12.98
CA LEU A 64 4.50 33.54 11.54
C LEU A 64 5.52 34.39 10.76
N ASN A 65 6.24 35.30 11.41
CA ASN A 65 7.30 36.09 10.75
C ASN A 65 8.54 35.26 10.44
N GLU A 66 8.83 34.20 11.20
CA GLU A 66 9.94 33.28 10.91
C GLU A 66 9.63 32.37 9.71
N GLN A 67 8.34 32.05 9.47
CA GLN A 67 7.92 31.24 8.31
C GLN A 67 7.98 31.99 6.97
N ARG A 68 7.88 33.34 6.96
CA ARG A 68 8.06 34.11 5.71
C ARG A 68 9.48 34.01 5.15
N GLN A 69 10.50 33.83 6.00
CA GLN A 69 11.87 33.64 5.55
C GLN A 69 12.10 32.26 4.90
N SER A 70 11.28 31.25 5.21
CA SER A 70 11.39 29.92 4.60
C SER A 70 10.61 29.76 3.29
N ALA A 71 9.68 30.66 2.97
CA ALA A 71 8.87 30.59 1.74
C ALA A 71 9.68 30.86 0.45
N ASP A 72 10.81 31.57 0.56
CA ASP A 72 11.73 31.83 -0.56
C ASP A 72 12.72 30.68 -0.79
N GLU A 73 12.83 29.73 0.13
CA GLU A 73 13.71 28.57 0.01
C GLU A 73 12.94 27.37 -0.56
N ARG A 74 13.47 26.74 -1.61
CA ARG A 74 12.92 25.51 -2.19
C ARG A 74 13.83 24.33 -1.89
N GLU A 75 13.26 23.29 -1.29
CA GLU A 75 13.93 22.01 -1.12
C GLU A 75 13.62 21.07 -2.30
N VAL A 76 14.65 20.50 -2.90
CA VAL A 76 14.53 19.58 -4.04
C VAL A 76 15.50 18.41 -3.86
N GLU A 77 15.02 17.21 -4.19
CA GLU A 77 15.85 16.02 -4.30
C GLU A 77 16.20 15.77 -5.79
N ILE A 78 17.47 15.58 -6.08
CA ILE A 78 17.99 15.39 -7.43
C ILE A 78 18.63 14.01 -7.51
N LYS A 79 18.17 13.20 -8.46
CA LYS A 79 18.81 11.93 -8.83
C LYS A 79 19.94 12.22 -9.82
N VAL A 80 21.14 11.77 -9.50
CA VAL A 80 22.33 11.95 -10.34
C VAL A 80 22.75 10.59 -10.89
N ASP A 81 22.29 10.25 -12.09
CA ASP A 81 22.70 9.02 -12.75
C ASP A 81 24.16 9.15 -13.26
N GLY A 82 24.91 8.05 -13.22
CA GLY A 82 26.32 8.02 -13.67
C GLY A 82 27.39 8.21 -12.59
N VAL A 83 27.01 8.20 -11.30
CA VAL A 83 27.96 8.28 -10.18
C VAL A 83 28.60 6.91 -9.93
N PHE A 84 29.67 6.61 -10.66
CA PHE A 84 30.42 5.35 -10.52
C PHE A 84 31.69 5.46 -9.69
N CYS A 85 32.09 6.68 -9.31
CA CYS A 85 33.38 6.94 -8.68
C CYS A 85 33.23 7.63 -7.31
N GLN A 86 34.08 7.29 -6.33
CA GLN A 86 34.05 7.95 -5.01
C GLN A 86 34.47 9.43 -5.04
N ARG A 87 35.12 9.87 -6.14
CA ARG A 87 35.50 11.27 -6.35
C ARG A 87 34.38 12.12 -6.99
N CYS A 88 33.32 11.48 -7.45
CA CYS A 88 32.24 12.13 -8.18
C CYS A 88 31.36 12.99 -7.23
N PRO A 89 30.93 12.49 -6.04
CA PRO A 89 30.19 13.31 -5.07
C PRO A 89 30.87 14.60 -4.63
N PRO A 90 32.15 14.62 -4.17
CA PRO A 90 32.77 15.85 -3.72
C PRO A 90 32.93 16.88 -4.85
N ARG A 91 33.16 16.45 -6.10
CA ARG A 91 33.23 17.35 -7.26
C ARG A 91 31.88 18.01 -7.56
N ILE A 92 30.79 17.25 -7.44
CA ILE A 92 29.42 17.78 -7.58
C ILE A 92 29.17 18.84 -6.49
N CYS A 93 29.47 18.51 -5.23
CA CYS A 93 29.29 19.44 -4.11
C CYS A 93 30.12 20.72 -4.28
N GLN A 94 31.37 20.61 -4.74
CA GLN A 94 32.24 21.76 -4.98
C GLN A 94 31.73 22.64 -6.12
N THR A 95 31.24 22.04 -7.22
CA THR A 95 30.66 22.78 -8.35
C THR A 95 29.41 23.56 -7.93
N LEU A 96 28.56 22.94 -7.10
CA LEU A 96 27.37 23.60 -6.55
C LEU A 96 27.71 24.73 -5.58
N LYS A 97 28.71 24.54 -4.70
CA LYS A 97 29.21 25.60 -3.81
C LYS A 97 29.74 26.80 -4.60
N ASN A 98 30.44 26.57 -5.72
CA ASN A 98 30.95 27.63 -6.58
C ASN A 98 29.84 28.37 -7.37
N LEU A 99 28.76 27.67 -7.71
CA LEU A 99 27.65 28.25 -8.47
C LEU A 99 26.86 29.31 -7.67
N GLY A 100 26.76 29.15 -6.35
CA GLY A 100 26.00 30.07 -5.50
C GLY A 100 26.22 29.83 -4.01
N PRO A 101 27.32 30.34 -3.41
CA PRO A 101 27.67 30.08 -2.00
C PRO A 101 26.59 30.50 -1.00
N TRP A 102 25.84 31.54 -1.34
CA TRP A 102 24.79 32.14 -0.49
C TRP A 102 23.38 31.73 -0.89
N ARG A 103 23.22 30.89 -1.92
CA ARG A 103 21.92 30.55 -2.54
C ARG A 103 21.62 29.07 -2.58
N ILE A 104 22.62 28.22 -2.35
CA ILE A 104 22.50 26.76 -2.39
C ILE A 104 23.06 26.20 -1.10
N GLU A 105 22.24 25.43 -0.41
CA GLU A 105 22.63 24.66 0.75
C GLU A 105 22.42 23.18 0.43
N ILE A 106 23.44 22.36 0.67
CA ILE A 106 23.37 20.92 0.43
C ILE A 106 22.98 20.27 1.75
N LEU A 107 21.79 19.65 1.78
CA LEU A 107 21.26 18.95 2.95
C LEU A 107 21.75 17.49 3.01
N GLN A 108 21.91 16.86 1.85
CA GLN A 108 22.38 15.48 1.74
C GLN A 108 23.21 15.28 0.48
N GLU A 109 24.44 14.79 0.64
CA GLU A 109 25.34 14.52 -0.48
C GLU A 109 25.02 13.17 -1.17
N PRO A 110 25.21 13.07 -2.49
CA PRO A 110 25.03 11.81 -3.21
C PRO A 110 26.14 10.82 -2.85
N THR A 111 25.81 9.53 -2.81
CA THR A 111 26.80 8.44 -2.64
C THR A 111 26.70 7.48 -3.81
N VAL A 112 27.71 6.61 -3.97
CA VAL A 112 27.71 5.58 -5.03
C VAL A 112 26.51 4.63 -4.89
N ASN A 113 26.11 4.30 -3.66
CA ASN A 113 24.97 3.41 -3.39
C ASN A 113 23.62 4.14 -3.44
N HIS A 114 23.61 5.43 -3.08
CA HIS A 114 22.42 6.28 -3.12
C HIS A 114 22.73 7.57 -3.89
N PRO A 115 22.56 7.57 -5.22
CA PRO A 115 22.89 8.70 -6.09
C PRO A 115 21.82 9.80 -6.02
N ARG A 116 21.51 10.25 -4.81
CA ARG A 116 20.49 11.26 -4.53
C ARG A 116 21.13 12.41 -3.76
N LEU A 117 20.96 13.60 -4.29
CA LEU A 117 21.42 14.86 -3.71
C LEU A 117 20.18 15.62 -3.23
N LYS A 118 20.12 15.94 -1.94
CA LYS A 118 19.07 16.81 -1.39
C LYS A 118 19.66 18.19 -1.18
N LEU A 119 19.04 19.21 -1.77
CA LEU A 119 19.49 20.58 -1.65
C LEU A 119 18.34 21.54 -1.43
N ARG A 120 18.66 22.65 -0.78
CA ARG A 120 17.79 23.80 -0.57
C ARG A 120 18.34 24.98 -1.32
N TYR A 121 17.52 25.68 -2.09
CA TYR A 121 17.96 26.81 -2.88
C TYR A 121 16.93 27.92 -2.98
N VAL A 122 17.40 29.16 -3.13
CA VAL A 122 16.56 30.34 -3.35
C VAL A 122 16.46 30.64 -4.85
N PRO A 123 15.30 30.44 -5.50
CA PRO A 123 15.12 30.74 -6.92
C PRO A 123 15.12 32.26 -7.16
N ALA A 124 15.74 32.69 -8.24
CA ALA A 124 15.70 34.09 -8.69
C ALA A 124 15.50 34.13 -10.21
N ALA A 125 14.26 33.90 -10.65
CA ALA A 125 13.94 33.88 -12.07
C ALA A 125 14.14 35.29 -12.70
N PRO A 126 14.74 35.39 -13.90
CA PRO A 126 15.22 34.31 -14.77
C PRO A 126 16.68 33.89 -14.53
N ARG A 127 17.42 34.62 -13.68
CA ARG A 127 18.88 34.48 -13.49
C ARG A 127 19.30 33.14 -12.86
N PHE A 128 18.47 32.57 -11.99
CA PHE A 128 18.79 31.35 -11.25
C PHE A 128 17.54 30.50 -11.03
N THR A 129 17.57 29.26 -11.54
CA THR A 129 16.45 28.29 -11.50
C THR A 129 17.01 26.88 -11.33
N ILE A 130 16.19 25.90 -10.96
CA ILE A 130 16.61 24.49 -10.86
C ILE A 130 17.32 23.97 -12.12
N ARG A 131 16.93 24.42 -13.32
CA ARG A 131 17.59 24.07 -14.59
C ARG A 131 19.07 24.45 -14.64
N HIS A 132 19.46 25.56 -14.00
CA HIS A 132 20.86 25.99 -13.91
C HIS A 132 21.65 25.07 -12.99
N VAL A 133 21.04 24.63 -11.89
CA VAL A 133 21.62 23.66 -10.95
C VAL A 133 21.82 22.31 -11.64
N LEU A 134 20.80 21.79 -12.36
CA LEU A 134 20.92 20.53 -13.12
C LEU A 134 22.03 20.60 -14.17
N ARG A 135 22.08 21.68 -14.95
CA ARG A 135 23.14 21.89 -15.96
C ARG A 135 24.53 21.98 -15.34
N ALA A 136 24.68 22.57 -14.15
CA ALA A 136 25.97 22.64 -13.46
C ALA A 136 26.46 21.25 -13.02
N ILE A 137 25.55 20.38 -12.59
CA ILE A 137 25.87 18.99 -12.26
C ILE A 137 26.31 18.23 -13.53
N GLU A 138 25.57 18.36 -14.62
CA GLU A 138 25.89 17.74 -15.92
C GLU A 138 27.20 18.29 -16.54
N ALA A 139 27.55 19.55 -16.28
CA ALA A 139 28.80 20.15 -16.72
C ALA A 139 30.03 19.65 -15.95
N THR A 140 29.85 18.95 -14.82
CA THR A 140 30.96 18.42 -14.01
C THR A 140 31.66 17.25 -14.72
N ASP A 141 30.89 16.40 -15.40
CA ASP A 141 31.37 15.24 -16.14
C ASP A 141 30.31 14.77 -17.16
N THR A 142 30.75 14.36 -18.35
CA THR A 142 29.88 13.90 -19.45
C THR A 142 29.07 12.65 -19.11
N CYS A 143 29.50 11.87 -18.12
CA CYS A 143 28.79 10.66 -17.68
C CYS A 143 27.63 10.96 -16.72
N LEU A 144 27.55 12.17 -16.15
CA LEU A 144 26.54 12.52 -15.16
C LEU A 144 25.26 13.04 -15.83
N LYS A 145 24.11 12.50 -15.41
CA LYS A 145 22.78 13.00 -15.80
C LYS A 145 21.98 13.36 -14.56
N ALA A 146 21.53 14.61 -14.47
CA ALA A 146 20.81 15.09 -13.30
C ALA A 146 19.31 15.21 -13.62
N SER A 147 18.47 14.56 -12.82
CA SER A 147 17.02 14.65 -12.94
C SER A 147 16.37 14.91 -11.58
N ILE A 148 15.21 15.57 -11.56
CA ILE A 148 14.49 15.82 -10.31
C ILE A 148 13.91 14.48 -9.83
N TYR A 149 14.31 14.05 -8.64
CA TYR A 149 13.76 12.87 -8.00
C TYR A 149 12.41 13.22 -7.40
N HIS A 150 11.38 12.53 -7.85
CA HIS A 150 10.06 12.58 -7.24
C HIS A 150 9.93 11.31 -6.40
N PRO A 151 9.68 11.41 -5.08
CA PRO A 151 9.38 10.22 -4.31
C PRO A 151 8.14 9.55 -4.94
N PRO A 152 8.19 8.23 -5.19
CA PRO A 152 7.05 7.54 -5.79
C PRO A 152 5.83 7.74 -4.92
N THR A 153 4.69 7.99 -5.55
CA THR A 153 3.44 8.15 -4.80
C THR A 153 3.10 6.84 -4.09
N LEU A 154 2.28 6.92 -3.02
CA LEU A 154 1.80 5.72 -2.33
C LEU A 154 1.09 4.77 -3.31
N GLU A 155 0.42 5.34 -4.31
CA GLU A 155 -0.25 4.60 -5.36
C GLU A 155 0.72 3.87 -6.29
N GLU A 156 1.76 4.54 -6.80
CA GLU A 156 2.79 3.91 -7.63
C GLU A 156 3.50 2.78 -6.89
N ARG A 157 3.81 2.99 -5.60
CA ARG A 157 4.43 1.96 -4.75
C ARG A 157 3.50 0.77 -4.55
N SER A 158 2.20 1.01 -4.35
CA SER A 158 1.17 -0.04 -4.26
C SER A 158 1.03 -0.83 -5.57
N ARG A 159 0.97 -0.15 -6.72
CA ARG A 159 0.92 -0.78 -8.06
C ARG A 159 2.14 -1.67 -8.31
N ALA A 160 3.35 -1.19 -7.97
CA ALA A 160 4.58 -1.97 -8.13
C ALA A 160 4.60 -3.25 -7.26
N ILE A 161 4.14 -3.16 -6.01
CA ILE A 161 4.05 -4.31 -5.10
C ILE A 161 3.02 -5.33 -5.63
N ARG A 162 1.87 -4.87 -6.12
CA ARG A 162 0.83 -5.73 -6.73
C ARG A 162 1.36 -6.46 -7.97
N ALA A 163 2.03 -5.74 -8.87
CA ALA A 163 2.59 -6.32 -10.09
C ALA A 163 3.66 -7.38 -9.80
N LYS A 164 4.53 -7.13 -8.81
CA LYS A 164 5.49 -8.14 -8.35
C LYS A 164 4.79 -9.39 -7.83
N HIS A 165 3.78 -9.22 -6.99
CA HIS A 165 3.05 -10.34 -6.42
C HIS A 165 2.29 -11.16 -7.48
N GLN A 166 1.70 -10.49 -8.46
CA GLN A 166 1.03 -11.14 -9.59
C GLN A 166 2.01 -11.97 -10.42
N ARG A 167 3.22 -11.46 -10.67
CA ARG A 167 4.27 -12.21 -11.39
C ARG A 167 4.71 -13.46 -10.62
N GLU A 168 4.89 -13.36 -9.31
CA GLU A 168 5.24 -14.52 -8.47
C GLU A 168 4.19 -15.63 -8.55
N LEU A 169 2.91 -15.28 -8.44
CA LEU A 169 1.80 -16.24 -8.58
C LEU A 169 1.72 -16.83 -10.00
N LEU A 170 1.98 -16.02 -11.03
CA LEU A 170 1.98 -16.48 -12.42
C LEU A 170 3.11 -17.49 -12.67
N TYR A 171 4.31 -17.26 -12.13
CA TYR A 171 5.41 -18.22 -12.25
C TYR A 171 5.11 -19.54 -11.53
N GLN A 172 4.47 -19.49 -10.36
CA GLN A 172 4.01 -20.70 -9.65
C GLN A 172 2.94 -21.45 -10.45
N GLU A 173 1.98 -20.74 -11.03
CA GLU A 173 0.95 -21.35 -11.88
C GLU A 173 1.56 -22.03 -13.11
N ILE A 174 2.49 -21.36 -13.81
CA ILE A 174 3.20 -21.95 -14.96
C ILE A 174 3.95 -23.22 -14.55
N LEU A 175 4.69 -23.19 -13.44
CA LEU A 175 5.38 -24.37 -12.91
C LEU A 175 4.41 -25.52 -12.66
N THR A 176 3.25 -25.21 -12.07
CA THR A 176 2.23 -26.21 -11.73
C THR A 176 1.58 -26.80 -13.00
N ILE A 177 1.29 -25.98 -14.01
CA ILE A 177 0.78 -26.42 -15.32
C ILE A 177 1.76 -27.36 -16.02
N ILE A 178 3.05 -26.98 -16.06
CA ILE A 178 4.10 -27.79 -16.71
C ILE A 178 4.17 -29.19 -16.10
N ILE A 179 3.97 -29.31 -14.79
CA ILE A 179 4.00 -30.59 -14.07
C ILE A 179 2.64 -31.30 -14.12
N ALA A 180 1.53 -30.57 -14.13
CA ALA A 180 0.19 -31.16 -14.15
C ALA A 180 -0.12 -31.88 -15.46
N ILE A 181 0.41 -31.41 -16.60
CA ILE A 181 0.22 -32.06 -17.90
C ILE A 181 0.76 -33.49 -17.91
N PRO A 182 2.05 -33.77 -17.58
CA PRO A 182 2.56 -35.13 -17.53
C PRO A 182 1.89 -35.96 -16.44
N THR A 183 1.56 -35.38 -15.28
CA THR A 183 0.80 -36.07 -14.23
C THR A 183 -0.59 -36.52 -14.74
N PHE A 184 -1.32 -35.66 -15.44
CA PHE A 184 -2.63 -35.98 -16.04
C PHE A 184 -2.53 -37.08 -17.08
N ILE A 185 -1.52 -37.03 -17.94
CA ILE A 185 -1.30 -38.05 -18.96
C ILE A 185 -1.03 -39.39 -18.29
N LEU A 186 -0.09 -39.45 -17.34
CA LEU A 186 0.32 -40.68 -16.69
C LEU A 186 -0.75 -41.29 -15.78
N ASP A 187 -1.42 -40.45 -14.98
CA ASP A 187 -2.34 -40.92 -13.94
C ASP A 187 -3.77 -41.14 -14.43
N ILE A 188 -4.28 -40.26 -15.32
CA ILE A 188 -5.67 -40.35 -15.80
C ILE A 188 -5.74 -41.01 -17.18
N VAL A 189 -4.97 -40.51 -18.15
CA VAL A 189 -5.07 -41.00 -19.54
C VAL A 189 -4.56 -42.45 -19.65
N TYR A 190 -3.35 -42.72 -19.14
CA TYR A 190 -2.77 -44.06 -19.22
C TYR A 190 -3.49 -45.10 -18.35
N MET A 191 -4.08 -44.71 -17.22
CA MET A 191 -4.84 -45.66 -16.40
C MET A 191 -6.24 -45.93 -16.93
N SER A 192 -6.95 -44.90 -17.40
CA SER A 192 -8.37 -45.01 -17.74
C SER A 192 -8.66 -45.27 -19.21
N LEU A 193 -7.85 -44.74 -20.14
CA LEU A 193 -8.14 -44.81 -21.58
C LEU A 193 -7.32 -45.87 -22.32
N VAL A 194 -6.13 -46.19 -21.83
CA VAL A 194 -5.20 -47.11 -22.49
C VAL A 194 -5.52 -48.56 -22.07
N PRO A 195 -5.75 -49.49 -23.02
CA PRO A 195 -5.98 -50.90 -22.73
C PRO A 195 -4.81 -51.57 -21.98
N ASP A 196 -5.10 -52.60 -21.21
CA ASP A 196 -4.10 -53.30 -20.37
C ASP A 196 -3.03 -54.08 -21.17
N GLY A 197 -3.18 -54.21 -22.50
CA GLY A 197 -2.23 -54.90 -23.37
C GLY A 197 -1.21 -53.97 -24.07
N ASP A 198 -1.21 -52.68 -23.77
CA ASP A 198 -0.24 -51.74 -24.34
C ASP A 198 1.11 -51.82 -23.62
N ALA A 199 2.18 -52.02 -24.38
CA ALA A 199 3.55 -52.20 -23.86
C ALA A 199 4.03 -51.05 -22.96
N VAL A 200 3.59 -49.83 -23.23
CA VAL A 200 3.94 -48.64 -22.42
C VAL A 200 3.23 -48.66 -21.07
N LYS A 201 1.96 -49.08 -21.03
CA LYS A 201 1.20 -49.19 -19.79
C LYS A 201 1.76 -50.30 -18.92
N GLU A 202 2.05 -51.46 -19.50
CA GLU A 202 2.71 -52.57 -18.81
C GLU A 202 4.09 -52.15 -18.25
N TYR A 203 4.88 -51.42 -19.03
CA TYR A 203 6.18 -50.89 -18.57
C TYR A 203 6.05 -49.95 -17.38
N LEU A 204 5.01 -49.10 -17.33
CA LEU A 204 4.76 -48.17 -16.22
C LEU A 204 4.24 -48.89 -14.96
N MET A 205 3.43 -49.94 -15.14
CA MET A 205 2.87 -50.76 -14.06
C MET A 205 3.87 -51.74 -13.46
N GLU A 206 4.94 -52.07 -14.19
CA GLU A 206 5.96 -53.00 -13.72
C GLU A 206 6.60 -52.50 -12.41
N PRO A 207 6.67 -53.35 -11.37
CA PRO A 207 7.27 -52.97 -10.11
C PRO A 207 8.78 -52.78 -10.28
N TRP A 208 9.31 -51.67 -9.75
CA TRP A 208 10.73 -51.40 -9.84
C TRP A 208 11.48 -51.80 -8.57
N ILE A 209 11.33 -51.02 -7.50
CA ILE A 209 12.02 -51.24 -6.22
C ILE A 209 10.94 -51.39 -5.15
N SER A 210 11.03 -52.46 -4.35
CA SER A 210 10.11 -52.73 -3.23
C SER A 210 8.63 -52.84 -3.60
N GLY A 211 8.31 -53.40 -4.78
CA GLY A 211 6.93 -53.64 -5.21
C GLY A 211 6.14 -52.41 -5.62
N LEU A 212 6.79 -51.24 -5.69
CA LEU A 212 6.22 -49.99 -6.18
C LEU A 212 6.30 -49.93 -7.70
N SER A 213 5.20 -49.56 -8.36
CA SER A 213 5.19 -49.34 -9.81
C SER A 213 6.07 -48.16 -10.19
N ARG A 214 6.64 -48.20 -11.40
CA ARG A 214 7.43 -47.07 -11.94
C ARG A 214 6.59 -45.80 -12.00
N LEU A 215 5.30 -45.94 -12.29
CA LEU A 215 4.34 -44.84 -12.27
C LEU A 215 4.34 -44.08 -10.93
N VAL A 216 4.21 -44.77 -9.80
CA VAL A 216 4.16 -44.14 -8.48
C VAL A 216 5.44 -43.37 -8.16
N ILE A 217 6.59 -43.91 -8.56
CA ILE A 217 7.90 -43.24 -8.39
C ILE A 217 7.96 -41.97 -9.24
N ILE A 218 7.50 -42.02 -10.48
CA ILE A 218 7.42 -40.86 -11.37
C ILE A 218 6.47 -39.80 -10.79
N LEU A 219 5.29 -40.20 -10.33
CA LEU A 219 4.31 -39.30 -9.70
C LEU A 219 4.84 -38.67 -8.41
N SER A 220 5.59 -39.42 -7.61
CA SER A 220 6.28 -38.90 -6.42
C SER A 220 7.32 -37.84 -6.81
N ALA A 221 8.13 -38.10 -7.84
CA ALA A 221 9.13 -37.15 -8.33
C ALA A 221 8.51 -35.88 -8.93
N LEU A 222 7.38 -35.99 -9.63
CA LEU A 222 6.65 -34.86 -10.21
C LEU A 222 5.94 -34.02 -9.13
N SER A 223 5.31 -34.65 -8.13
CA SER A 223 4.57 -33.94 -7.09
C SER A 223 5.45 -33.18 -6.10
N GLY A 224 6.69 -33.62 -5.87
CA GLY A 224 7.63 -32.98 -4.95
C GLY A 224 7.86 -31.48 -5.25
N PRO A 225 8.29 -31.08 -6.45
CA PRO A 225 8.47 -29.68 -6.80
C PRO A 225 7.19 -28.84 -6.66
N VAL A 226 6.02 -29.40 -6.98
CA VAL A 226 4.74 -28.70 -6.80
C VAL A 226 4.48 -28.45 -5.32
N TYR A 227 4.67 -29.46 -4.47
CA TYR A 227 4.47 -29.34 -3.03
C TYR A 227 5.40 -28.29 -2.39
N PHE A 228 6.70 -28.33 -2.71
CA PHE A 228 7.68 -27.46 -2.06
C PHE A 228 7.75 -26.05 -2.64
N PHE A 229 7.57 -25.86 -3.95
CA PHE A 229 7.77 -24.55 -4.60
C PHE A 229 6.47 -23.85 -4.99
N ALA A 230 5.45 -24.58 -5.43
CA ALA A 230 4.18 -23.98 -5.80
C ALA A 230 3.24 -23.86 -4.59
N ALA A 231 3.09 -24.93 -3.80
CA ALA A 231 2.20 -24.95 -2.65
C ALA A 231 2.76 -24.22 -1.40
N ASP A 232 4.06 -23.89 -1.39
CA ASP A 232 4.74 -23.04 -0.40
C ASP A 232 3.88 -21.83 0.00
N VAL A 233 3.27 -21.17 -0.99
CA VAL A 233 2.57 -19.91 -0.77
C VAL A 233 1.39 -20.10 0.16
N PHE A 234 0.75 -21.26 0.11
CA PHE A 234 -0.35 -21.63 1.00
C PHE A 234 0.18 -22.05 2.36
N HIS A 235 1.26 -22.84 2.42
CA HIS A 235 1.87 -23.29 3.67
C HIS A 235 2.39 -22.14 4.53
N ILE A 236 3.14 -21.19 3.95
CA ILE A 236 3.69 -20.04 4.67
C ILE A 236 2.56 -19.14 5.18
N ARG A 237 1.51 -18.93 4.37
CA ARG A 237 0.35 -18.11 4.76
C ARG A 237 -0.47 -18.79 5.85
N ALA A 238 -0.77 -20.07 5.69
CA ALA A 238 -1.47 -20.88 6.69
C ALA A 238 -0.71 -20.88 8.03
N PHE A 239 0.61 -21.06 8.01
CA PHE A 239 1.42 -21.03 9.23
C PHE A 239 1.40 -19.65 9.90
N LYS A 240 1.48 -18.56 9.13
CA LYS A 240 1.36 -17.20 9.67
C LYS A 240 0.00 -16.98 10.31
N GLU A 241 -1.09 -17.35 9.62
CA GLU A 241 -2.46 -17.24 10.12
C GLU A 241 -2.65 -18.07 11.40
N LEU A 242 -2.21 -19.33 11.40
CA LEU A 242 -2.27 -20.21 12.56
C LEU A 242 -1.46 -19.65 13.74
N ARG A 243 -0.25 -19.16 13.49
CA ARG A 243 0.58 -18.52 14.51
C ARG A 243 -0.10 -17.27 15.08
N THR A 244 -0.73 -16.44 14.24
CA THR A 244 -1.47 -15.27 14.74
C THR A 244 -2.69 -15.66 15.57
N LEU A 245 -3.41 -16.70 15.17
CA LEU A 245 -4.57 -17.21 15.91
C LEU A 245 -4.17 -17.77 17.27
N TRP A 246 -3.11 -18.57 17.34
CA TRP A 246 -2.74 -19.33 18.54
C TRP A 246 -1.75 -18.63 19.47
N TRP A 247 -0.76 -17.91 18.91
CA TRP A 247 0.35 -17.32 19.68
C TRP A 247 0.09 -15.88 20.12
N SER A 248 -0.78 -15.14 19.43
CA SER A 248 -1.09 -13.78 19.87
C SER A 248 -1.94 -13.82 21.15
N ILE A 249 -1.42 -13.22 22.23
CA ILE A 249 -2.11 -12.94 23.50
C ILE A 249 -3.18 -11.87 23.24
N THR A 250 -4.11 -12.16 22.34
CA THR A 250 -5.26 -11.31 22.05
C THR A 250 -6.47 -12.02 22.62
N ARG A 251 -7.32 -11.26 23.32
CA ARG A 251 -8.56 -11.69 23.97
C ARG A 251 -9.65 -12.12 22.97
N MET A 252 -9.33 -12.93 21.95
CA MET A 252 -10.35 -13.44 21.04
C MET A 252 -11.06 -14.64 21.68
N PRO A 253 -12.41 -14.62 21.78
CA PRO A 253 -13.16 -15.76 22.29
C PRO A 253 -12.97 -16.98 21.39
N LEU A 254 -13.08 -18.19 21.98
CA LEU A 254 -12.81 -19.46 21.30
C LEU A 254 -13.67 -19.66 20.04
N LEU A 255 -14.92 -19.17 20.06
CA LEU A 255 -15.84 -19.28 18.93
C LEU A 255 -15.33 -18.50 17.71
N GLU A 256 -14.80 -17.30 17.92
CA GLU A 256 -14.29 -16.45 16.84
C GLU A 256 -12.96 -17.00 16.28
N ARG A 257 -12.15 -17.63 17.14
CA ARG A 257 -11.00 -18.44 16.71
C ARG A 257 -11.42 -19.58 15.79
N PHE A 258 -12.53 -20.27 16.11
CA PHE A 258 -13.04 -21.38 15.30
C PHE A 258 -13.56 -20.91 13.93
N TYR A 259 -14.31 -19.80 13.87
CA TYR A 259 -14.75 -19.23 12.58
C TYR A 259 -13.58 -18.74 11.73
N LYS A 260 -12.50 -18.24 12.33
CA LYS A 260 -11.27 -17.84 11.62
C LYS A 260 -10.34 -19.01 11.25
N PHE A 261 -10.54 -20.20 11.80
CA PHE A 261 -9.72 -21.41 11.57
C PHE A 261 -9.94 -22.06 10.19
N GLY A 262 -10.86 -21.55 9.36
CA GLY A 262 -11.25 -22.14 8.08
C GLY A 262 -10.77 -21.39 6.83
N SER A 263 -9.60 -20.73 6.85
CA SER A 263 -9.13 -20.00 5.67
C SER A 263 -8.84 -20.94 4.48
N MET A 264 -8.97 -20.42 3.25
CA MET A 264 -8.62 -21.17 2.04
C MET A 264 -7.16 -21.65 2.09
N ASN A 265 -6.23 -20.80 2.55
CA ASN A 265 -4.82 -21.17 2.65
C ASN A 265 -4.62 -22.36 3.61
N MET A 266 -5.35 -22.38 4.72
CA MET A 266 -5.24 -23.43 5.74
C MET A 266 -5.84 -24.75 5.26
N LEU A 267 -7.01 -24.71 4.62
CA LEU A 267 -7.64 -25.90 4.03
C LEU A 267 -6.73 -26.53 2.96
N THR A 268 -6.21 -25.70 2.06
CA THR A 268 -5.30 -26.15 1.00
C THR A 268 -4.01 -26.72 1.58
N SER A 269 -3.36 -25.98 2.49
CA SER A 269 -2.14 -26.44 3.15
C SER A 269 -2.33 -27.77 3.86
N LEU A 270 -3.44 -27.94 4.58
CA LEU A 270 -3.72 -29.19 5.28
C LEU A 270 -3.97 -30.34 4.29
N GLY A 271 -4.79 -30.10 3.26
CA GLY A 271 -5.10 -31.10 2.24
C GLY A 271 -3.87 -31.58 1.47
N THR A 272 -3.05 -30.65 0.98
CA THR A 272 -1.82 -31.00 0.23
C THR A 272 -0.79 -31.68 1.13
N SER A 273 -0.63 -31.24 2.39
CA SER A 273 0.27 -31.89 3.34
C SER A 273 -0.18 -33.29 3.71
N ILE A 274 -1.47 -33.52 3.98
CA ILE A 274 -1.98 -34.86 4.29
C ILE A 274 -1.74 -35.81 3.11
N ALA A 275 -2.09 -35.38 1.89
CA ALA A 275 -1.92 -36.18 0.68
C ALA A 275 -0.44 -36.52 0.43
N TYR A 276 0.45 -35.52 0.49
CA TYR A 276 1.87 -35.71 0.24
C TYR A 276 2.54 -36.57 1.32
N ILE A 277 2.38 -36.22 2.60
CA ILE A 277 3.02 -36.92 3.72
C ILE A 277 2.49 -38.35 3.86
N SER A 278 1.18 -38.57 3.68
CA SER A 278 0.62 -39.92 3.70
C SER A 278 1.18 -40.77 2.57
N SER A 279 1.27 -40.23 1.34
CA SER A 279 1.79 -40.96 0.18
C SER A 279 3.26 -41.32 0.35
N VAL A 280 4.08 -40.37 0.83
CA VAL A 280 5.49 -40.64 1.17
C VAL A 280 5.61 -41.66 2.30
N GLY A 281 4.78 -41.56 3.34
CA GLY A 281 4.75 -42.51 4.46
C GLY A 281 4.39 -43.92 4.02
N GLN A 282 3.41 -44.07 3.13
CA GLN A 282 3.02 -45.36 2.56
C GLN A 282 4.12 -45.93 1.64
N MET A 283 4.83 -45.08 0.91
CA MET A 283 5.98 -45.49 0.10
C MET A 283 7.12 -46.01 0.97
N ILE A 284 7.42 -45.33 2.08
CA ILE A 284 8.42 -45.78 3.06
C ILE A 284 7.97 -47.09 3.73
N ALA A 285 6.69 -47.21 4.12
CA ALA A 285 6.16 -48.42 4.74
C ALA A 285 6.23 -49.63 3.80
N ALA A 286 5.86 -49.46 2.53
CA ALA A 286 6.01 -50.50 1.51
C ALA A 286 7.46 -50.93 1.32
N ALA A 287 8.39 -49.96 1.35
CA ALA A 287 9.82 -50.23 1.24
C ALA A 287 10.37 -51.02 2.43
N VAL A 288 9.95 -50.70 3.65
CA VAL A 288 10.37 -51.39 4.88
C VAL A 288 9.76 -52.80 4.98
N ASN A 289 8.50 -52.96 4.57
CA ASN A 289 7.79 -54.24 4.65
C ASN A 289 8.10 -55.20 3.49
N HIS A 290 8.89 -54.77 2.51
CA HIS A 290 9.22 -55.54 1.31
C HIS A 290 7.98 -56.13 0.61
N GLU A 291 6.92 -55.31 0.46
CA GLU A 291 5.70 -55.75 -0.21
C GLU A 291 6.00 -56.13 -1.68
N LYS A 292 5.44 -57.26 -2.15
CA LYS A 292 5.67 -57.73 -3.53
C LYS A 292 4.88 -56.94 -4.57
N HIS A 293 3.70 -56.46 -4.19
CA HIS A 293 2.84 -55.66 -5.04
C HIS A 293 2.03 -54.68 -4.19
N VAL A 294 2.20 -53.39 -4.46
CA VAL A 294 1.49 -52.31 -3.77
C VAL A 294 0.47 -51.70 -4.72
N PRO A 295 -0.82 -51.68 -4.37
CA PRO A 295 -1.83 -51.11 -5.25
C PRO A 295 -1.71 -49.58 -5.30
N GLU A 296 -1.80 -49.01 -6.50
CA GLU A 296 -1.54 -47.58 -6.75
C GLU A 296 -2.52 -46.63 -6.05
N ARG A 297 -3.77 -47.08 -5.84
CA ARG A 297 -4.83 -46.36 -5.10
C ARG A 297 -4.48 -45.98 -3.65
N ARG A 298 -3.35 -46.44 -3.14
CA ARG A 298 -2.80 -46.08 -1.83
C ARG A 298 -2.18 -44.68 -1.82
N PHE A 299 -1.75 -44.18 -2.98
CA PHE A 299 -1.05 -42.91 -3.13
C PHE A 299 -1.97 -41.81 -3.64
N TYR A 300 -1.66 -40.56 -3.27
CA TYR A 300 -2.42 -39.35 -3.58
C TYR A 300 -1.52 -38.23 -4.13
N PHE A 301 -0.44 -38.60 -4.83
CA PHE A 301 0.52 -37.63 -5.38
C PHE A 301 -0.10 -36.73 -6.46
N ASP A 302 -1.01 -37.30 -7.25
CA ASP A 302 -1.88 -36.62 -8.23
C ASP A 302 -2.71 -35.51 -7.58
N SER A 303 -3.32 -35.80 -6.43
CA SER A 303 -4.21 -34.89 -5.71
C SER A 303 -3.47 -33.63 -5.27
N VAL A 304 -2.18 -33.75 -4.89
CA VAL A 304 -1.34 -32.59 -4.53
C VAL A 304 -1.15 -31.67 -5.73
N VAL A 305 -0.88 -32.25 -6.91
CA VAL A 305 -0.64 -31.49 -8.14
C VAL A 305 -1.91 -30.80 -8.61
N PHE A 306 -3.02 -31.54 -8.72
CA PHE A 306 -4.28 -30.98 -9.23
C PHE A 306 -4.92 -29.98 -8.27
N LEU A 307 -4.91 -30.23 -6.96
CA LEU A 307 -5.44 -29.29 -5.98
C LEU A 307 -4.68 -27.96 -6.03
N THR A 308 -3.35 -28.02 -6.11
CA THR A 308 -2.50 -26.83 -6.21
C THR A 308 -2.77 -26.06 -7.50
N LEU A 309 -2.88 -26.76 -8.63
CA LEU A 309 -3.22 -26.16 -9.93
C LEU A 309 -4.56 -25.42 -9.87
N PHE A 310 -5.66 -26.08 -9.50
CA PHE A 310 -6.99 -25.48 -9.54
C PHE A 310 -7.12 -24.27 -8.60
N LEU A 311 -6.44 -24.32 -7.46
CA LEU A 311 -6.48 -23.23 -6.49
C LEU A 311 -5.61 -22.04 -6.88
N LEU A 312 -4.42 -22.27 -7.45
CA LEU A 312 -3.59 -21.20 -8.01
C LEU A 312 -4.29 -20.55 -9.22
N ALA A 313 -4.85 -21.35 -10.13
CA ALA A 313 -5.66 -20.88 -11.25
C ALA A 313 -6.84 -20.03 -10.79
N GLY A 314 -7.59 -20.50 -9.78
CA GLY A 314 -8.70 -19.76 -9.18
C GLY A 314 -8.25 -18.43 -8.58
N ARG A 315 -7.09 -18.41 -7.92
CA ARG A 315 -6.49 -17.21 -7.32
C ARG A 315 -6.00 -16.22 -8.38
N LEU A 316 -5.38 -16.71 -9.46
CA LEU A 316 -4.94 -15.89 -10.58
C LEU A 316 -6.14 -15.25 -11.30
N LYS A 317 -7.19 -16.04 -11.55
CA LYS A 317 -8.44 -15.54 -12.13
C LYS A 317 -9.06 -14.47 -11.24
N ALA A 318 -9.17 -14.71 -9.93
CA ALA A 318 -9.71 -13.72 -8.99
C ALA A 318 -8.92 -12.39 -8.99
N LEU A 319 -7.61 -12.43 -9.20
CA LEU A 319 -6.78 -11.22 -9.37
C LEU A 319 -7.07 -10.48 -10.68
N HIS A 320 -7.38 -11.21 -11.76
CA HIS A 320 -7.74 -10.61 -13.05
C HIS A 320 -9.18 -10.07 -13.07
N THR A 321 -10.11 -10.69 -12.33
CA THR A 321 -11.48 -10.18 -12.20
C THR A 321 -11.57 -8.96 -11.28
N ALA A 322 -10.55 -8.70 -10.46
CA ALA A 322 -10.44 -7.45 -9.72
C ALA A 322 -10.19 -6.31 -10.71
N THR A 323 -11.26 -5.62 -11.10
CA THR A 323 -11.18 -4.46 -11.99
C THR A 323 -10.31 -3.38 -11.37
N GLU A 324 -9.49 -2.73 -12.20
CA GLU A 324 -8.78 -1.52 -11.79
C GLU A 324 -9.82 -0.46 -11.36
N ILE A 325 -9.53 0.25 -10.27
CA ILE A 325 -10.42 1.30 -9.72
C ILE A 325 -10.75 2.33 -10.81
N ASP A 326 -9.76 2.64 -11.66
CA ASP A 326 -9.86 3.59 -12.79
C ASP A 326 -10.87 3.16 -13.88
N ARG A 327 -11.34 1.91 -13.88
CA ARG A 327 -12.32 1.36 -14.83
C ARG A 327 -13.70 1.15 -14.24
N LEU A 328 -13.92 1.51 -12.97
CA LEU A 328 -15.23 1.43 -12.33
C LEU A 328 -16.16 2.50 -12.89
N GLU A 329 -17.31 2.07 -13.40
CA GLU A 329 -18.35 2.96 -13.89
C GLU A 329 -19.49 3.10 -12.88
N HIS A 330 -20.24 4.18 -13.01
CA HIS A 330 -21.43 4.42 -12.19
C HIS A 330 -22.45 3.30 -12.41
N GLY A 331 -22.95 2.71 -11.33
CA GLY A 331 -23.88 1.60 -11.37
C GLY A 331 -23.25 0.21 -11.26
N ASP A 332 -21.92 0.10 -11.32
CA ASP A 332 -21.21 -1.17 -11.09
C ASP A 332 -21.48 -1.71 -9.69
N LEU A 333 -21.58 -3.03 -9.56
CA LEU A 333 -21.74 -3.70 -8.27
C LEU A 333 -20.40 -4.26 -7.80
N ILE A 334 -19.86 -3.69 -6.74
CA ILE A 334 -18.60 -4.11 -6.12
C ILE A 334 -18.87 -4.87 -4.82
N ARG A 335 -18.10 -5.92 -4.56
CA ARG A 335 -18.15 -6.67 -3.30
C ARG A 335 -17.06 -6.21 -2.37
N VAL A 336 -17.42 -5.73 -1.18
CA VAL A 336 -16.47 -5.24 -0.17
C VAL A 336 -16.32 -6.29 0.93
N PRO A 337 -15.16 -6.99 1.01
CA PRO A 337 -14.93 -8.00 2.04
C PRO A 337 -14.64 -7.37 3.41
N ILE A 338 -14.65 -8.21 4.44
CA ILE A 338 -14.35 -7.82 5.82
C ILE A 338 -12.91 -7.33 5.90
N GLY A 339 -12.69 -6.21 6.58
CA GLY A 339 -11.39 -5.57 6.75
C GLY A 339 -10.90 -4.76 5.55
N ALA A 340 -11.69 -4.69 4.47
CA ALA A 340 -11.35 -3.91 3.28
C ALA A 340 -12.13 -2.59 3.23
N SER A 341 -11.59 -1.65 2.45
CA SER A 341 -12.24 -0.40 2.11
C SER A 341 -13.01 -0.52 0.80
N PRO A 342 -14.17 0.15 0.64
CA PRO A 342 -14.82 0.29 -0.66
C PRO A 342 -13.86 0.91 -1.68
N ALA A 343 -13.88 0.39 -2.92
CA ALA A 343 -13.02 0.90 -3.99
C ALA A 343 -13.45 2.28 -4.51
N ALA A 344 -14.74 2.60 -4.36
CA ALA A 344 -15.36 3.87 -4.72
C ALA A 344 -16.56 4.13 -3.79
N ASP A 345 -17.04 5.37 -3.78
CA ASP A 345 -18.27 5.72 -3.06
C ASP A 345 -19.47 5.03 -3.71
N GLY A 346 -20.42 4.61 -2.88
CA GLY A 346 -21.56 3.84 -3.35
C GLY A 346 -22.66 3.66 -2.33
N VAL A 347 -23.69 2.92 -2.72
CA VAL A 347 -24.83 2.56 -1.87
C VAL A 347 -24.89 1.05 -1.69
N ILE A 348 -25.07 0.59 -0.46
CA ILE A 348 -25.19 -0.84 -0.16
C ILE A 348 -26.47 -1.38 -0.83
N THR A 349 -26.34 -2.41 -1.66
CA THR A 349 -27.49 -3.11 -2.26
C THR A 349 -27.82 -4.41 -1.55
N ALA A 350 -26.83 -5.06 -0.92
CA ALA A 350 -27.03 -6.32 -0.21
C ALA A 350 -26.03 -6.48 0.95
N GLY A 351 -26.51 -7.01 2.07
CA GLY A 351 -25.75 -7.22 3.31
C GLY A 351 -25.92 -6.08 4.32
N GLU A 352 -25.62 -6.38 5.58
CA GLU A 352 -25.59 -5.42 6.69
C GLU A 352 -24.25 -5.59 7.41
N THR A 353 -23.57 -4.49 7.74
CA THR A 353 -22.25 -4.56 8.40
C THR A 353 -21.99 -3.30 9.22
N ASN A 354 -20.91 -3.32 10.01
CA ASN A 354 -20.41 -2.16 10.72
C ASN A 354 -19.22 -1.56 9.95
N PHE A 355 -19.29 -0.27 9.64
CA PHE A 355 -18.22 0.49 9.01
C PHE A 355 -17.48 1.35 10.01
N ASP A 356 -16.16 1.31 9.95
CA ASP A 356 -15.27 2.24 10.62
C ASP A 356 -14.99 3.40 9.67
N GLU A 357 -15.63 4.54 9.95
CA GLU A 357 -15.51 5.77 9.15
C GLU A 357 -14.56 6.78 9.79
N SER A 358 -13.77 6.36 10.79
CA SER A 358 -12.84 7.23 11.52
C SER A 358 -11.87 7.99 10.62
N SER A 359 -11.54 7.44 9.46
CA SER A 359 -10.65 8.08 8.48
C SER A 359 -11.28 9.28 7.76
N LEU A 360 -12.61 9.38 7.71
CA LEU A 360 -13.35 10.47 7.04
C LEU A 360 -14.08 11.36 8.05
N THR A 361 -14.78 10.75 9.01
CA THR A 361 -15.60 11.48 9.99
C THR A 361 -14.84 11.80 11.27
N GLY A 362 -13.73 11.12 11.54
CA GLY A 362 -13.01 11.22 12.82
C GLY A 362 -13.66 10.42 13.97
N GLU A 363 -14.82 9.79 13.75
CA GLU A 363 -15.52 9.06 14.79
C GLU A 363 -14.95 7.64 14.95
N SER A 364 -14.52 7.29 16.17
CA SER A 364 -13.90 5.98 16.45
C SER A 364 -14.91 4.83 16.59
N ARG A 365 -16.21 5.14 16.70
CA ARG A 365 -17.26 4.12 16.87
C ARG A 365 -17.72 3.62 15.51
N PRO A 366 -17.72 2.29 15.27
CA PRO A 366 -18.25 1.74 14.03
C PRO A 366 -19.75 2.05 13.88
N ILE A 367 -20.14 2.45 12.68
CA ILE A 367 -21.53 2.79 12.31
C ILE A 367 -22.15 1.57 11.62
N LYS A 368 -23.33 1.16 12.08
CA LYS A 368 -24.09 0.07 11.45
C LYS A 368 -24.72 0.56 10.14
N LYS A 369 -24.47 -0.14 9.04
CA LYS A 369 -24.98 0.19 7.70
C LYS A 369 -25.61 -1.03 7.04
N GLY A 370 -26.76 -0.83 6.42
CA GLY A 370 -27.52 -1.83 5.68
C GLY A 370 -27.90 -1.38 4.28
N PRO A 371 -28.75 -2.15 3.58
CA PRO A 371 -29.18 -1.83 2.22
C PRO A 371 -29.82 -0.44 2.13
N GLY A 372 -29.38 0.35 1.14
CA GLY A 372 -29.80 1.73 0.93
C GLY A 372 -28.93 2.79 1.63
N ASN A 373 -28.02 2.40 2.52
CA ASN A 373 -27.06 3.35 3.12
C ASN A 373 -25.86 3.60 2.22
N GLU A 374 -25.32 4.82 2.27
CA GLU A 374 -24.10 5.20 1.56
C GLU A 374 -22.84 4.69 2.27
N VAL A 375 -21.83 4.34 1.49
CA VAL A 375 -20.48 3.96 1.94
C VAL A 375 -19.46 4.72 1.12
N TYR A 376 -18.35 5.07 1.77
CA TYR A 376 -17.34 5.94 1.18
C TYR A 376 -15.98 5.25 1.06
N ALA A 377 -15.23 5.58 0.01
CA ALA A 377 -13.86 5.16 -0.16
C ALA A 377 -12.99 5.70 0.99
N GLY A 378 -12.13 4.86 1.57
CA GLY A 378 -11.33 5.20 2.76
C GLY A 378 -11.93 4.76 4.10
N THR A 379 -13.19 4.31 4.13
CA THR A 379 -13.80 3.64 5.30
C THR A 379 -13.43 2.16 5.36
N ILE A 380 -13.51 1.51 6.52
CA ILE A 380 -13.16 0.08 6.66
C ILE A 380 -14.37 -0.74 7.09
N ASN A 381 -14.70 -1.77 6.32
CA ASN A 381 -15.70 -2.76 6.70
C ASN A 381 -15.18 -3.64 7.87
N LYS A 382 -15.90 -3.77 8.98
CA LYS A 382 -15.44 -4.51 10.17
C LYS A 382 -16.13 -5.84 10.44
N ALA A 383 -17.34 -6.06 9.92
CA ALA A 383 -18.17 -7.20 10.32
C ALA A 383 -18.39 -8.20 9.18
N ASP A 384 -19.30 -7.90 8.24
CA ASP A 384 -19.74 -8.83 7.19
C ASP A 384 -19.50 -8.28 5.79
N ALA A 385 -19.32 -9.17 4.81
CA ALA A 385 -19.13 -8.78 3.41
C ALA A 385 -20.42 -8.22 2.81
N ILE A 386 -20.32 -7.08 2.11
CA ILE A 386 -21.47 -6.40 1.51
C ILE A 386 -21.29 -6.19 0.00
N THR A 387 -22.40 -5.98 -0.70
CA THR A 387 -22.42 -5.56 -2.10
C THR A 387 -22.83 -4.10 -2.19
N VAL A 388 -22.04 -3.30 -2.90
CA VAL A 388 -22.18 -1.85 -3.02
C VAL A 388 -22.34 -1.51 -4.49
N ARG A 389 -23.35 -0.70 -4.81
CA ARG A 389 -23.49 -0.08 -6.12
C ARG A 389 -22.70 1.21 -6.15
N VAL A 390 -21.75 1.31 -7.06
CA VAL A 390 -20.90 2.49 -7.25
C VAL A 390 -21.76 3.68 -7.64
N THR A 391 -21.66 4.77 -6.88
CA THR A 391 -22.30 6.06 -7.17
C THR A 391 -21.29 7.12 -7.56
N GLY A 392 -20.03 7.03 -7.08
CA GLY A 392 -18.95 7.92 -7.45
C GLY A 392 -18.02 7.33 -8.52
N THR A 393 -17.72 8.08 -9.58
CA THR A 393 -16.67 7.72 -10.54
C THR A 393 -15.28 7.97 -9.95
N CYS A 394 -14.26 7.27 -10.43
CA CYS A 394 -12.85 7.45 -10.03
C CYS A 394 -12.43 8.95 -10.11
N GLY A 395 -11.79 9.47 -9.05
CA GLY A 395 -11.35 10.86 -8.95
C GLY A 395 -12.41 11.87 -8.47
N LYS A 396 -13.63 11.41 -8.16
CA LYS A 396 -14.70 12.23 -7.56
C LYS A 396 -15.19 11.68 -6.22
N SER A 397 -14.46 10.75 -5.60
CA SER A 397 -14.84 10.24 -4.28
C SER A 397 -14.79 11.35 -3.22
N MET A 398 -15.50 11.16 -2.12
CA MET A 398 -15.48 12.09 -0.99
C MET A 398 -14.04 12.27 -0.44
N LEU A 399 -13.25 11.19 -0.45
CA LEU A 399 -11.84 11.26 -0.09
C LEU A 399 -11.02 12.09 -1.09
N ASP A 400 -11.24 11.93 -2.40
CA ASP A 400 -10.57 12.74 -3.43
C ASP A 400 -10.92 14.23 -3.28
N GLN A 401 -12.19 14.54 -2.97
CA GLN A 401 -12.65 15.90 -2.70
C GLN A 401 -11.99 16.50 -1.46
N ILE A 402 -11.80 15.70 -0.40
CA ILE A 402 -11.05 16.13 0.79
C ILE A 402 -9.59 16.38 0.43
N VAL A 403 -8.94 15.48 -0.30
CA VAL A 403 -7.54 15.64 -0.73
C VAL A 403 -7.39 16.88 -1.59
N GLU A 404 -8.29 17.13 -2.53
CA GLU A 404 -8.25 18.31 -3.40
C GLU A 404 -8.55 19.59 -2.61
N ALA A 405 -9.54 19.59 -1.72
CA ALA A 405 -9.82 20.73 -0.86
C ALA A 405 -8.64 21.07 0.07
N VAL A 406 -7.97 20.06 0.62
CA VAL A 406 -6.73 20.24 1.40
C VAL A 406 -5.63 20.79 0.49
N ARG A 407 -5.46 20.26 -0.73
CA ARG A 407 -4.44 20.71 -1.67
C ARG A 407 -4.67 22.15 -2.11
N GLU A 408 -5.90 22.54 -2.43
CA GLU A 408 -6.31 23.91 -2.71
C GLU A 408 -6.08 24.82 -1.52
N GLY A 409 -6.40 24.35 -0.30
CA GLY A 409 -6.15 25.08 0.94
C GLY A 409 -4.66 25.32 1.22
N GLN A 410 -3.81 24.38 0.83
CA GLN A 410 -2.35 24.49 0.94
C GLN A 410 -1.72 25.33 -0.20
N THR A 411 -2.36 25.40 -1.37
CA THR A 411 -1.84 26.15 -2.54
C THR A 411 -2.38 27.58 -2.65
N LYS A 412 -3.54 27.90 -2.04
CA LYS A 412 -4.01 29.28 -1.92
C LYS A 412 -3.11 30.05 -0.96
N ARG A 413 -2.15 30.80 -1.52
CA ARG A 413 -1.42 31.86 -0.81
C ARG A 413 -2.42 32.78 -0.12
N ALA A 414 -2.10 33.18 1.12
CA ALA A 414 -2.95 34.08 1.86
C ALA A 414 -3.09 35.42 1.11
N PRO A 415 -4.29 36.00 0.98
CA PRO A 415 -4.50 37.30 0.31
C PRO A 415 -3.63 38.43 0.88
N MET A 416 -3.28 38.37 2.18
CA MET A 416 -2.39 39.34 2.82
C MET A 416 -0.93 39.26 2.33
N GLU A 417 -0.50 38.15 1.76
CA GLU A 417 0.83 38.00 1.17
C GLU A 417 0.91 38.75 -0.17
N GLN A 418 -0.15 38.69 -0.99
CA GLN A 418 -0.24 39.45 -2.24
C GLN A 418 -0.29 40.97 -2.00
N ILE A 419 -0.98 41.41 -0.94
CA ILE A 419 -1.05 42.82 -0.57
C ILE A 419 0.30 43.32 -0.04
N ALA A 420 0.99 42.50 0.78
CA ALA A 420 2.31 42.83 1.29
C ALA A 420 3.35 42.92 0.15
N ASP A 421 3.32 42.03 -0.83
CA ASP A 421 4.19 42.08 -2.01
C ASP A 421 3.91 43.34 -2.86
N LEU A 422 2.64 43.73 -2.99
CA LEU A 422 2.24 44.91 -3.74
C LEU A 422 2.68 46.21 -3.04
N MET A 423 2.61 46.27 -1.71
CA MET A 423 3.17 47.38 -0.93
C MET A 423 4.69 47.42 -0.98
N THR A 424 5.36 46.26 -0.89
CA THR A 424 6.83 46.17 -0.97
C THR A 424 7.33 46.57 -2.36
N ALA A 425 6.63 46.16 -3.42
CA ALA A 425 6.90 46.59 -4.79
C ALA A 425 6.72 48.11 -4.96
N TYR A 426 5.66 48.69 -4.39
CA TYR A 426 5.44 50.14 -4.42
C TYR A 426 6.53 50.91 -3.67
N LEU A 427 6.87 50.47 -2.45
CA LEU A 427 7.92 51.08 -1.62
C LEU A 427 9.29 51.02 -2.28
N SER A 428 9.67 49.88 -2.86
CA SER A 428 10.94 49.73 -3.58
C SER A 428 11.06 50.66 -4.80
N ARG A 429 9.93 51.03 -5.42
CA ARG A 429 9.89 51.93 -6.58
C ARG A 429 9.95 53.41 -6.18
N SER A 430 9.60 53.72 -4.93
CA SER A 430 9.54 55.09 -4.40
C SER A 430 10.79 55.56 -3.65
N LEU A 431 11.76 54.69 -3.38
CA LEU A 431 13.03 55.06 -2.74
C LEU A 431 14.04 55.54 -3.80
N PRO A 432 14.48 56.82 -3.77
CA PRO A 432 15.56 57.27 -4.64
C PRO A 432 16.87 56.60 -4.22
N SER A 433 17.56 56.00 -5.18
CA SER A 433 18.88 55.41 -4.99
C SER A 433 19.86 56.47 -4.48
N LEU A 434 20.26 56.35 -3.21
CA LEU A 434 21.33 57.16 -2.63
C LEU A 434 22.65 56.84 -3.36
N PRO A 435 23.37 57.84 -3.90
CA PRO A 435 24.69 57.61 -4.50
C PRO A 435 25.71 57.30 -3.40
N SER A 436 26.58 56.33 -3.71
CA SER A 436 27.63 55.75 -2.87
C SER A 436 28.74 56.72 -2.48
#